data_AF-A0A2R5GH45-F1
#
_entry.id   AF-A0A2R5GH45-F1
#
_cell.length_a   1.000
_cell.length_b   1.000
_cell.length_c   1.000
_cell.angle_alpha   90.00
_cell.angle_beta   90.00
_cell.angle_gamma   90.00
#
_symmetry.space_group_name_H-M   'P 1'
#
loop_
_entity.id
_entity.type
_entity.pdbx_description
1 polymer ?
#
loop_
_entity_poly.entity_id
_entity_poly.type
_entity_poly.pdbx_seq_one_letter_code
_entity_poly.pdbx_strand_id
1 'polypeptide(L)'
;MAPGSPGVEEDGGDDDAAARERLGQEPAQEYPKLGGFRPAQVGPVADGLVRYPSLSSSRGLLRGADYLGTVAFAMSGAITAGTVGMDAVGCTIVGTTVALGGGTMRDAIILHKQPFWVEEYEYLLMAAAAALATSMLWPTLPSDGYLKDDNEGEGKLLWAGDALGVGAFAVIGCQNALRMCLHPVIACTCGMVTATFGGLTRDVLCGLPKETQGNGRIMHSHGDLYASTAFAGAASYVFARSMALPLAVRIFSGVGISVGLRYAAATYELGLPSWDKPAFRTVEGAKASSSASVDPAFDRVDHDSSRASHSSTRQNL
;
A
#
# COMPACT_ATOMS: atom_id res chain seq x y z
N MET A 1 -16.08 7.20 -69.30
CA MET A 1 -17.26 6.37 -69.00
C MET A 1 -17.07 5.86 -67.58
N ALA A 2 -17.87 6.39 -66.64
CA ALA A 2 -18.01 6.01 -65.22
C ALA A 2 -16.77 6.22 -64.28
N PRO A 3 -16.97 6.36 -62.95
CA PRO A 3 -17.45 7.60 -62.32
C PRO A 3 -16.64 7.98 -61.05
N GLY A 4 -16.91 9.20 -60.54
CA GLY A 4 -16.29 9.77 -59.34
C GLY A 4 -16.68 9.09 -58.02
N SER A 5 -15.78 9.19 -57.06
CA SER A 5 -15.98 8.80 -55.66
C SER A 5 -16.43 10.02 -54.86
N PRO A 6 -17.54 9.94 -54.09
CA PRO A 6 -18.00 11.06 -53.26
C PRO A 6 -17.18 11.17 -51.97
N GLY A 7 -16.97 12.40 -51.53
CA GLY A 7 -16.31 12.74 -50.28
C GLY A 7 -17.08 12.22 -49.08
N VAL A 8 -16.33 11.76 -48.08
CA VAL A 8 -16.81 11.57 -46.72
C VAL A 8 -16.52 12.88 -45.99
N GLU A 9 -17.52 13.76 -45.93
CA GLU A 9 -17.54 14.86 -44.97
C GLU A 9 -17.73 14.25 -43.57
N GLU A 10 -16.70 14.33 -42.73
CA GLU A 10 -16.81 14.12 -41.29
C GLU A 10 -17.48 15.34 -40.65
N ASP A 11 -18.81 15.41 -40.68
CA ASP A 11 -19.60 16.44 -40.00
C ASP A 11 -20.19 15.91 -38.67
N GLY A 12 -19.34 15.31 -37.84
CA GLY A 12 -19.72 14.76 -36.53
C GLY A 12 -18.98 15.38 -35.34
N GLY A 13 -18.07 16.33 -35.58
CA GLY A 13 -17.23 16.93 -34.55
C GLY A 13 -17.90 18.10 -33.81
N ASP A 14 -18.67 18.91 -34.52
CA ASP A 14 -19.17 20.19 -33.99
C ASP A 14 -20.41 20.02 -33.09
N ASP A 15 -21.30 19.07 -33.40
CA ASP A 15 -22.49 18.82 -32.57
C ASP A 15 -22.13 18.21 -31.20
N ASP A 16 -21.09 17.38 -31.16
CA ASP A 16 -20.58 16.75 -29.93
C ASP A 16 -19.82 17.76 -29.07
N ALA A 17 -19.14 18.72 -29.69
CA ALA A 17 -18.47 19.83 -29.00
C ALA A 17 -19.48 20.79 -28.36
N ALA A 18 -20.54 21.15 -29.10
CA ALA A 18 -21.61 22.01 -28.59
C ALA A 18 -22.43 21.36 -27.46
N ALA A 19 -22.61 20.03 -27.50
CA ALA A 19 -23.23 19.28 -26.41
C ALA A 19 -22.36 19.23 -25.14
N ARG A 20 -21.03 19.15 -25.29
CA ARG A 20 -20.04 19.16 -24.20
C ARG A 20 -19.95 20.52 -23.49
N GLU A 21 -20.06 21.61 -24.25
CA GLU A 21 -20.02 22.98 -23.72
C GLU A 21 -21.27 23.30 -22.88
N ARG A 22 -22.45 22.80 -23.28
CA ARG A 22 -23.70 22.94 -22.51
C ARG A 22 -23.68 22.22 -21.15
N LEU A 23 -22.78 21.26 -20.97
CA LEU A 23 -22.64 20.47 -19.73
C LEU A 23 -21.56 21.00 -18.77
N GLY A 24 -20.91 22.14 -19.09
CA GLY A 24 -19.87 22.72 -18.24
C GLY A 24 -18.67 21.79 -18.02
N GLN A 25 -18.42 20.88 -18.97
CA GLN A 25 -17.30 19.95 -18.90
C GLN A 25 -16.08 20.63 -19.53
N GLU A 26 -15.14 21.07 -18.69
CA GLU A 26 -13.80 21.42 -19.18
C GLU A 26 -13.23 20.23 -19.98
N PRO A 27 -12.53 20.48 -21.09
CA PRO A 27 -11.98 19.41 -21.92
C PRO A 27 -11.12 18.54 -21.03
N ALA A 28 -11.50 17.27 -20.89
CA ALA A 28 -10.69 16.28 -20.21
C ALA A 28 -9.33 16.28 -20.93
N GLN A 29 -8.33 16.87 -20.29
CA GLN A 29 -6.96 16.94 -20.77
C GLN A 29 -6.62 15.59 -21.37
N GLU A 30 -6.35 15.55 -22.68
CA GLU A 30 -6.24 14.33 -23.45
C GLU A 30 -5.01 13.57 -22.95
N TYR A 31 -5.20 12.72 -21.94
CA TYR A 31 -4.12 11.94 -21.37
C TYR A 31 -3.58 11.01 -22.46
N PRO A 32 -2.25 10.83 -22.56
CA PRO A 32 -1.68 9.88 -23.51
C PRO A 32 -2.31 8.51 -23.27
N LYS A 33 -2.95 7.95 -24.31
CA LYS A 33 -3.57 6.63 -24.26
C LYS A 33 -2.47 5.58 -24.21
N LEU A 34 -2.07 5.16 -23.01
CA LEU A 34 -1.12 4.06 -22.84
C LEU A 34 -1.76 2.69 -23.09
N GLY A 35 -3.07 2.54 -22.86
CA GLY A 35 -3.78 1.29 -23.09
C GLY A 35 -4.42 1.19 -24.48
N GLY A 36 -4.43 -0.03 -25.03
CA GLY A 36 -5.10 -0.36 -26.29
C GLY A 36 -6.62 -0.55 -26.20
N PHE A 37 -7.23 -0.36 -25.03
CA PHE A 37 -8.68 -0.46 -24.89
C PHE A 37 -9.36 0.79 -25.40
N ARG A 38 -10.49 0.64 -26.10
CA ARG A 38 -11.26 1.79 -26.56
C ARG A 38 -11.86 2.51 -25.35
N PRO A 39 -11.93 3.86 -25.33
CA PRO A 39 -12.65 4.59 -24.30
C PRO A 39 -14.08 4.07 -24.09
N ALA A 40 -14.77 3.64 -25.15
CA ALA A 40 -16.10 3.02 -25.05
C ALA A 40 -16.11 1.67 -24.30
N GLN A 41 -15.02 0.88 -24.38
CA GLN A 41 -14.88 -0.40 -23.67
C GLN A 41 -14.51 -0.22 -22.19
N VAL A 42 -13.91 0.93 -21.84
CA VAL A 42 -13.56 1.32 -20.46
C VAL A 42 -14.60 2.30 -19.87
N GLY A 43 -15.62 2.67 -20.66
CA GLY A 43 -16.64 3.69 -20.37
C GLY A 43 -16.15 5.14 -20.59
N PRO A 44 -17.04 6.13 -20.70
CA PRO A 44 -16.66 7.53 -20.95
C PRO A 44 -15.71 8.09 -19.88
N VAL A 45 -14.66 8.81 -20.30
CA VAL A 45 -13.52 9.31 -19.50
C VAL A 45 -13.90 10.55 -18.67
N ALA A 46 -15.10 10.58 -18.08
CA ALA A 46 -15.60 11.72 -17.30
C ALA A 46 -15.27 11.65 -15.79
N ASP A 47 -14.59 10.58 -15.37
CA ASP A 47 -14.18 10.42 -13.97
C ASP A 47 -12.95 11.31 -13.78
N GLY A 48 -12.91 12.18 -12.76
CA GLY A 48 -11.89 13.23 -12.57
C GLY A 48 -11.81 13.64 -11.10
N LEU A 49 -10.61 13.93 -10.57
CA LEU A 49 -10.50 14.76 -9.37
C LEU A 49 -10.55 16.23 -9.77
N VAL A 50 -11.18 17.05 -8.91
CA VAL A 50 -11.15 18.51 -9.04
C VAL A 50 -9.91 19.01 -8.30
N ARG A 51 -9.26 20.06 -8.81
CA ARG A 51 -8.05 20.66 -8.19
C ARG A 51 -8.26 21.00 -6.71
N TYR A 52 -9.39 21.62 -6.38
CA TYR A 52 -9.74 22.02 -5.02
C TYR A 52 -10.93 21.23 -4.48
N PRO A 53 -10.92 20.90 -3.17
CA PRO A 53 -12.02 20.19 -2.54
C PRO A 53 -13.28 21.08 -2.51
N SER A 54 -14.43 20.47 -2.80
CA SER A 54 -15.75 21.10 -2.72
C SER A 54 -16.73 20.13 -2.07
N LEU A 55 -17.38 20.55 -0.99
CA LEU A 55 -18.35 19.71 -0.27
C LEU A 55 -19.66 19.51 -1.07
N SER A 56 -19.90 20.36 -2.07
CA SER A 56 -21.10 20.33 -2.89
C SER A 56 -21.06 19.27 -4.00
N SER A 57 -19.91 18.62 -4.24
CA SER A 57 -19.73 17.66 -5.32
C SER A 57 -19.05 16.38 -4.84
N SER A 58 -19.49 15.23 -5.33
CA SER A 58 -18.89 13.92 -5.03
C SER A 58 -17.39 13.86 -5.34
N ARG A 59 -16.95 14.55 -6.40
CA ARG A 59 -15.51 14.66 -6.75
C ARG A 59 -14.74 15.49 -5.72
N GLY A 60 -15.36 16.55 -5.20
CA GLY A 60 -14.75 17.41 -4.21
C GLY A 60 -14.68 16.74 -2.83
N LEU A 61 -15.67 15.91 -2.48
CA LEU A 61 -15.62 15.04 -1.30
C LEU A 61 -14.49 14.01 -1.41
N LEU A 62 -14.33 13.39 -2.58
CA LEU A 62 -13.23 12.46 -2.82
C LEU A 62 -11.86 13.16 -2.70
N ARG A 63 -11.73 14.39 -3.22
CA ARG A 63 -10.51 15.20 -3.05
C ARG A 63 -10.26 15.57 -1.59
N GLY A 64 -11.30 15.89 -0.83
CA GLY A 64 -11.18 16.12 0.61
C GLY A 64 -10.67 14.87 1.34
N ALA A 65 -11.21 13.70 1.00
CA ALA A 65 -10.75 12.42 1.53
C ALA A 65 -9.29 12.11 1.14
N ASP A 66 -8.87 12.49 -0.06
CA ASP A 66 -7.48 12.36 -0.54
C ASP A 66 -6.50 13.18 0.32
N TYR A 67 -6.84 14.44 0.61
CA TYR A 67 -6.04 15.30 1.48
C TYR A 67 -5.97 14.76 2.91
N LEU A 68 -7.12 14.36 3.47
CA LEU A 68 -7.16 13.75 4.80
C LEU A 68 -6.34 12.46 4.86
N GLY A 69 -6.44 11.60 3.85
CA GLY A 69 -5.65 10.39 3.73
C GLY A 69 -4.16 10.69 3.64
N THR A 70 -3.75 11.66 2.82
CA THR A 70 -2.35 12.07 2.67
C THR A 70 -1.77 12.53 4.00
N VAL A 71 -2.50 13.37 4.75
CA VAL A 71 -2.09 13.82 6.08
C VAL A 71 -2.02 12.64 7.05
N ALA A 72 -3.04 11.78 7.11
CA ALA A 72 -3.06 10.60 7.98
C ALA A 72 -1.87 9.66 7.71
N PHE A 73 -1.56 9.38 6.44
CA PHE A 73 -0.41 8.57 6.05
C PHE A 73 0.93 9.22 6.42
N ALA A 74 1.05 10.54 6.25
CA ALA A 74 2.24 11.28 6.65
C ALA A 74 2.48 11.19 8.17
N MET A 75 1.41 11.36 8.96
CA MET A 75 1.46 11.22 10.41
C MET A 75 1.82 9.78 10.82
N SER A 76 1.15 8.77 10.26
CA SER A 76 1.42 7.35 10.52
C SER A 76 2.88 6.97 10.23
N GLY A 77 3.41 7.41 9.08
CA GLY A 77 4.81 7.17 8.71
C GLY A 77 5.79 7.86 9.66
N ALA A 78 5.54 9.12 10.02
CA ALA A 78 6.37 9.86 10.95
C ALA A 78 6.39 9.25 12.37
N ILE A 79 5.23 8.79 12.86
CA ILE A 79 5.12 8.11 14.17
C ILE A 79 5.93 6.82 14.14
N THR A 80 5.74 5.99 13.12
CA THR A 80 6.44 4.70 12.98
C THR A 80 7.95 4.89 12.86
N ALA A 81 8.41 5.93 12.17
CA ALA A 81 9.82 6.29 12.11
C ALA A 81 10.36 6.73 13.48
N GLY A 82 9.58 7.51 14.23
CA GLY A 82 9.93 7.92 15.60
C GLY A 82 10.06 6.73 16.54
N THR A 83 9.18 5.72 16.43
CA THR A 83 9.24 4.52 17.29
C THR A 83 10.49 3.67 17.07
N VAL A 84 11.12 3.77 15.89
CA VAL A 84 12.40 3.08 15.61
C VAL A 84 13.63 3.97 15.85
N GLY A 85 13.43 5.14 16.47
CA GLY A 85 14.52 6.03 16.90
C GLY A 85 15.09 6.96 15.82
N MET A 86 14.34 7.23 14.74
CA MET A 86 14.74 8.24 13.76
C MET A 86 14.61 9.66 14.32
N ASP A 87 15.46 10.58 13.86
CA ASP A 87 15.37 12.00 14.19
C ASP A 87 14.23 12.69 13.43
N ALA A 88 13.94 13.96 13.75
CA ALA A 88 12.84 14.70 13.12
C ALA A 88 12.94 14.75 11.58
N VAL A 89 14.17 14.83 11.05
CA VAL A 89 14.42 14.79 9.61
C VAL A 89 14.09 13.42 9.03
N GLY A 90 14.57 12.34 9.64
CA GLY A 90 14.24 10.97 9.26
C GLY A 90 12.73 10.70 9.30
N CYS A 91 12.05 11.12 10.37
CA CYS A 91 10.60 11.03 10.51
C CYS A 91 9.85 11.80 9.41
N THR A 92 10.33 13.00 9.07
CA THR A 92 9.73 13.82 8.00
C THR A 92 9.89 13.15 6.64
N ILE A 93 11.08 12.61 6.34
CA ILE A 93 11.36 11.91 5.08
C ILE A 93 10.51 10.66 4.96
N VAL A 94 10.46 9.83 6.01
CA VAL A 94 9.65 8.60 6.00
C VAL A 94 8.18 8.97 5.86
N GLY A 95 7.63 9.85 6.71
CA GLY A 95 6.23 10.28 6.63
C GLY A 95 5.84 10.80 5.24
N THR A 96 6.66 11.66 4.65
CA THR A 96 6.43 12.17 3.29
C THR A 96 6.46 11.05 2.25
N THR A 97 7.39 10.11 2.37
CA THR A 97 7.50 8.96 1.48
C THR A 97 6.29 8.03 1.60
N VAL A 98 5.74 7.84 2.80
CA VAL A 98 4.52 7.04 3.02
C VAL A 98 3.31 7.70 2.35
N ALA A 99 3.14 9.00 2.54
CA ALA A 99 2.01 9.74 1.98
C ALA A 99 2.01 9.78 0.44
N LEU A 100 3.19 9.96 -0.17
CA LEU A 100 3.32 10.15 -1.63
C LEU A 100 3.71 8.87 -2.38
N GLY A 101 4.27 7.87 -1.69
CA GLY A 101 4.92 6.71 -2.29
C GLY A 101 3.98 5.84 -3.11
N GLY A 102 2.76 5.58 -2.61
CA GLY A 102 1.78 4.76 -3.33
C GLY A 102 1.36 5.39 -4.67
N GLY A 103 1.03 6.69 -4.66
CA GLY A 103 0.71 7.43 -5.87
C GLY A 103 1.90 7.58 -6.81
N THR A 104 3.12 7.73 -6.28
CA THR A 104 4.35 7.79 -7.06
C THR A 104 4.62 6.45 -7.77
N MET A 105 4.44 5.32 -7.10
CA MET A 105 4.58 3.99 -7.71
C MET A 105 3.56 3.77 -8.82
N ARG A 106 2.30 4.17 -8.60
CA ARG A 106 1.28 4.15 -9.66
C ARG A 106 1.72 5.01 -10.84
N ASP A 107 2.01 6.29 -10.61
CA ASP A 107 2.25 7.25 -11.68
C ASP A 107 3.54 6.94 -12.45
N ALA A 108 4.67 6.82 -11.76
CA ALA A 108 5.97 6.65 -12.39
C ALA A 108 6.14 5.25 -13.01
N ILE A 109 5.74 4.19 -12.29
CA ILE A 109 6.07 2.82 -12.68
C ILE A 109 4.96 2.20 -13.54
N ILE A 110 3.69 2.35 -13.16
CA ILE A 110 2.59 1.67 -13.87
C ILE A 110 2.09 2.54 -15.03
N LEU A 111 1.92 3.83 -14.78
CA LEU A 111 1.30 4.75 -15.73
C LEU A 111 2.32 5.50 -16.60
N HIS A 112 3.62 5.39 -16.31
CA HIS A 112 4.69 6.12 -17.01
C HIS A 112 4.42 7.64 -17.08
N LYS A 113 3.80 8.18 -16.03
CA LYS A 113 3.46 9.59 -15.85
C LYS A 113 4.40 10.22 -14.83
N GLN A 114 4.59 11.53 -14.94
CA GLN A 114 5.16 12.32 -13.86
C GLN A 114 4.35 12.14 -12.56
N PRO A 115 5.00 11.96 -11.40
CA PRO A 115 4.28 11.83 -10.13
C PRO A 115 3.39 13.04 -9.83
N PHE A 116 2.17 12.78 -9.33
CA PHE A 116 1.16 13.80 -9.07
C PHE A 116 1.66 15.00 -8.25
N TRP A 117 2.52 14.78 -7.25
CA TRP A 117 3.02 15.85 -6.37
C TRP A 117 3.97 16.82 -7.06
N VAL A 118 4.45 16.51 -8.27
CA VAL A 118 5.21 17.45 -9.10
C VAL A 118 4.26 18.39 -9.86
N GLU A 119 3.06 17.92 -10.23
CA GLU A 119 2.00 18.73 -10.85
C GLU A 119 1.20 19.52 -9.79
N GLU A 120 1.10 18.96 -8.59
CA GLU A 120 0.35 19.46 -7.45
C GLU A 120 1.26 19.54 -6.22
N TYR A 121 2.16 20.53 -6.21
CA TYR A 121 3.18 20.73 -5.17
C TYR A 121 2.59 20.85 -3.75
N GLU A 122 1.31 21.17 -3.64
CA GLU A 122 0.58 21.29 -2.38
C GLU A 122 0.61 19.96 -1.60
N TYR A 123 0.61 18.81 -2.28
CA TYR A 123 0.71 17.50 -1.63
C TYR A 123 2.06 17.29 -0.94
N LEU A 124 3.15 17.72 -1.58
CA LEU A 124 4.49 17.62 -1.01
C LEU A 124 4.60 18.48 0.25
N LEU A 125 4.14 19.73 0.16
CA LEU A 125 4.16 20.64 1.31
C LEU A 125 3.28 20.13 2.46
N MET A 126 2.07 19.64 2.15
CA MET A 126 1.15 19.12 3.14
C MET A 126 1.71 17.87 3.83
N ALA A 127 2.26 16.92 3.08
CA ALA A 127 2.85 15.71 3.63
C ALA A 127 4.08 16.01 4.50
N ALA A 128 4.99 16.86 4.02
CA ALA A 128 6.18 17.25 4.76
C ALA A 128 5.84 18.05 6.02
N ALA A 129 4.91 19.01 5.94
CA ALA A 129 4.46 19.80 7.08
C ALA A 129 3.77 18.92 8.13
N ALA A 130 2.89 18.01 7.71
CA ALA A 130 2.22 17.07 8.60
C ALA A 130 3.24 16.16 9.30
N ALA A 131 4.16 15.54 8.55
CA ALA A 131 5.17 14.64 9.10
C ALA A 131 6.12 15.37 10.08
N LEU A 132 6.56 16.58 9.74
CA LEU A 132 7.40 17.41 10.61
C LEU A 132 6.64 17.81 11.88
N ALA A 133 5.43 18.33 11.75
CA ALA A 133 4.59 18.70 12.89
C ALA A 133 4.35 17.51 13.81
N THR A 134 4.04 16.34 13.25
CA THR A 134 3.92 15.10 14.02
C THR A 134 5.23 14.76 14.73
N SER A 135 6.37 14.78 14.05
CA SER A 135 7.66 14.44 14.69
C SER A 135 8.00 15.34 15.89
N MET A 136 7.61 16.62 15.86
CA MET A 136 7.90 17.57 16.94
C MET A 136 6.85 17.54 18.06
N LEU A 137 5.58 17.36 17.72
CA LEU A 137 4.48 17.45 18.67
C LEU A 137 4.16 16.10 19.33
N TRP A 138 4.44 14.98 18.66
CA TRP A 138 4.15 13.63 19.18
C TRP A 138 4.74 13.32 20.56
N PRO A 139 5.99 13.72 20.87
CA PRO A 139 6.55 13.54 22.21
C PRO A 139 5.83 14.36 23.30
N THR A 140 5.15 15.44 22.92
CA THR A 140 4.50 16.38 23.84
C THR A 140 3.01 16.15 24.01
N LEU A 141 2.40 15.31 23.17
CA LEU A 141 0.97 15.04 23.18
C LEU A 141 0.60 14.04 24.30
N PRO A 142 -0.46 14.32 25.07
CA PRO A 142 -0.96 13.39 26.08
C PRO A 142 -1.54 12.13 25.42
N SER A 143 -1.30 10.98 26.05
CA SER A 143 -1.86 9.69 25.65
C SER A 143 -3.31 9.59 26.14
N ASP A 144 -4.25 10.10 25.32
CA ASP A 144 -5.69 10.12 25.65
C ASP A 144 -6.49 8.98 24.98
N GLY A 145 -5.82 8.03 24.31
CA GLY A 145 -6.43 6.91 23.58
C GLY A 145 -7.15 7.28 22.27
N TYR A 146 -7.44 8.57 22.05
CA TYR A 146 -8.12 9.06 20.85
C TYR A 146 -7.16 9.30 19.67
N LEU A 147 -6.08 10.06 19.92
CA LEU A 147 -5.03 10.36 18.96
C LEU A 147 -3.80 9.46 19.12
N LYS A 148 -3.38 9.26 20.38
CA LYS A 148 -2.22 8.47 20.81
C LYS A 148 -2.74 7.37 21.74
N ASP A 149 -2.46 6.12 21.40
CA ASP A 149 -2.84 4.97 22.23
C ASP A 149 -1.95 4.90 23.49
N ASP A 150 -2.36 4.10 24.49
CA ASP A 150 -1.65 3.94 25.77
C ASP A 150 -0.21 3.41 25.56
N ASN A 151 0.02 2.70 24.45
CA ASN A 151 1.35 2.20 24.04
C ASN A 151 2.14 3.19 23.16
N GLU A 152 1.77 4.48 23.17
CA GLU A 152 2.34 5.53 22.31
C GLU A 152 2.16 5.34 20.79
N GLY A 153 1.31 4.38 20.41
CA GLY A 153 0.98 4.04 19.03
C GLY A 153 -0.17 4.86 18.44
N GLU A 154 -0.63 4.46 17.26
CA GLU A 154 -1.73 5.11 16.53
C GLU A 154 -3.06 4.94 17.28
N GLY A 155 -3.70 6.05 17.69
CA GLY A 155 -5.03 6.02 18.28
C GLY A 155 -6.16 5.78 17.26
N LYS A 156 -7.39 5.67 17.75
CA LYS A 156 -8.59 5.35 16.95
C LYS A 156 -8.84 6.31 15.79
N LEU A 157 -8.54 7.61 15.97
CA LEU A 157 -8.74 8.59 14.91
C LEU A 157 -7.77 8.41 13.75
N LEU A 158 -6.51 8.09 14.05
CA LEU A 158 -5.48 7.90 13.03
C LEU A 158 -5.72 6.61 12.24
N TRP A 159 -6.18 5.56 12.92
CA TRP A 159 -6.64 4.33 12.26
C TRP A 159 -7.85 4.57 11.35
N ALA A 160 -8.85 5.32 11.81
CA ALA A 160 -10.02 5.66 10.99
C ALA A 160 -9.63 6.53 9.78
N GLY A 161 -8.68 7.46 9.97
CA GLY A 161 -8.09 8.26 8.90
C GLY A 161 -7.36 7.41 7.85
N ASP A 162 -6.56 6.42 8.28
CA ASP A 162 -5.92 5.44 7.38
C ASP A 162 -6.98 4.66 6.59
N ALA A 163 -7.99 4.11 7.25
CA ALA A 163 -9.03 3.33 6.58
C ALA A 163 -9.77 4.15 5.51
N LEU A 164 -10.10 5.41 5.81
CA LEU A 164 -10.71 6.35 4.87
C LEU A 164 -9.75 6.70 3.73
N GLY A 165 -8.48 6.96 4.04
CA GLY A 165 -7.42 7.21 3.06
C GLY A 165 -7.24 6.05 2.09
N VAL A 166 -7.15 4.82 2.58
CA VAL A 166 -7.07 3.59 1.79
C VAL A 166 -8.25 3.49 0.83
N GLY A 167 -9.47 3.71 1.30
CA GLY A 167 -10.66 3.66 0.46
C GLY A 167 -10.67 4.73 -0.63
N ALA A 168 -10.29 5.97 -0.28
CA ALA A 168 -10.16 7.07 -1.23
C ALA A 168 -9.08 6.78 -2.28
N PHE A 169 -7.90 6.33 -1.85
CA PHE A 169 -6.74 6.03 -2.70
C PHE A 169 -7.00 4.87 -3.65
N ALA A 170 -7.75 3.85 -3.20
CA ALA A 170 -8.19 2.75 -4.04
C ALA A 170 -9.04 3.26 -5.23
N VAL A 171 -10.01 4.14 -4.96
CA VAL A 171 -10.85 4.73 -6.00
C VAL A 171 -10.05 5.67 -6.90
N ILE A 172 -9.24 6.55 -6.32
CA ILE A 172 -8.44 7.54 -7.06
C ILE A 172 -7.42 6.86 -7.99
N GLY A 173 -6.70 5.86 -7.48
CA GLY A 173 -5.74 5.08 -8.26
C GLY A 173 -6.43 4.34 -9.41
N CYS A 174 -7.59 3.76 -9.14
CA CYS A 174 -8.39 3.10 -10.17
C CYS A 174 -8.87 4.07 -11.25
N GLN A 175 -9.37 5.25 -10.86
CA GLN A 175 -9.82 6.26 -11.81
C GLN A 175 -8.69 6.73 -12.73
N ASN A 176 -7.48 6.97 -12.19
CA ASN A 176 -6.34 7.40 -13.00
C ASN A 176 -5.95 6.36 -14.06
N ALA A 177 -5.93 5.09 -13.70
CA ALA A 177 -5.66 4.02 -14.66
C ALA A 177 -6.76 3.87 -15.73
N LEU A 178 -8.04 4.03 -15.36
CA LEU A 178 -9.15 3.99 -16.31
C LEU A 178 -9.10 5.16 -17.31
N ARG A 179 -8.67 6.36 -16.88
CA ARG A 179 -8.48 7.52 -17.79
C ARG A 179 -7.44 7.23 -18.88
N MET A 180 -6.47 6.38 -18.57
CA MET A 180 -5.41 5.97 -19.51
C MET A 180 -5.82 4.78 -20.38
N CYS A 181 -7.11 4.41 -20.35
CA CYS A 181 -7.69 3.31 -21.11
C CYS A 181 -7.00 1.96 -20.82
N LEU A 182 -6.57 1.75 -19.58
CA LEU A 182 -6.03 0.46 -19.14
C LEU A 182 -7.14 -0.55 -18.85
N HIS A 183 -6.79 -1.84 -18.91
CA HIS A 183 -7.72 -2.93 -18.61
C HIS A 183 -8.27 -2.81 -17.16
N PRO A 184 -9.56 -3.09 -16.89
CA PRO A 184 -10.15 -2.87 -15.57
C PRO A 184 -9.44 -3.59 -14.42
N VAL A 185 -8.88 -4.78 -14.67
CA VAL A 185 -8.07 -5.49 -13.66
C VAL A 185 -6.81 -4.68 -13.30
N ILE A 186 -6.12 -4.11 -14.29
CA ILE A 186 -4.94 -3.27 -14.07
C ILE A 186 -5.35 -2.00 -13.32
N ALA A 187 -6.53 -1.45 -13.62
CA ALA A 187 -7.05 -0.30 -12.89
C ALA A 187 -7.32 -0.62 -11.41
N CYS A 188 -7.93 -1.77 -11.10
CA CYS A 188 -8.09 -2.22 -9.72
C CYS A 188 -6.75 -2.39 -9.01
N THR A 189 -5.75 -2.96 -9.70
CA THR A 189 -4.38 -3.08 -9.19
C THR A 189 -3.75 -1.71 -8.93
N CYS A 190 -3.94 -0.72 -9.81
CA CYS A 190 -3.47 0.65 -9.58
C CYS A 190 -4.10 1.27 -8.33
N GLY A 191 -5.40 1.04 -8.11
CA GLY A 191 -6.09 1.42 -6.88
C GLY A 191 -5.45 0.78 -5.64
N MET A 192 -5.30 -0.54 -5.65
CA MET A 192 -4.64 -1.28 -4.56
C MET A 192 -3.22 -0.76 -4.29
N VAL A 193 -2.40 -0.60 -5.33
CA VAL A 193 -1.02 -0.10 -5.21
C VAL A 193 -0.99 1.29 -4.59
N THR A 194 -1.87 2.19 -5.04
CA THR A 194 -1.94 3.56 -4.49
C THR A 194 -2.22 3.53 -2.98
N ALA A 195 -3.12 2.65 -2.55
CA ALA A 195 -3.52 2.55 -1.15
C ALA A 195 -2.49 1.83 -0.25
N THR A 196 -1.70 0.89 -0.79
CA THR A 196 -0.83 0.03 0.04
C THR A 196 0.66 0.35 -0.03
N PHE A 197 1.18 0.79 -1.18
CA PHE A 197 2.63 0.93 -1.33
C PHE A 197 3.25 2.01 -0.45
N GLY A 198 2.47 3.00 0.00
CA GLY A 198 2.92 3.95 1.02
C GLY A 198 3.32 3.25 2.32
N GLY A 199 2.39 2.49 2.90
CA GLY A 199 2.64 1.69 4.11
C GLY A 199 3.69 0.60 3.90
N LEU A 200 3.76 0.00 2.70
CA LEU A 200 4.80 -0.98 2.39
C LEU A 200 6.20 -0.34 2.46
N THR A 201 6.34 0.87 1.90
CA THR A 201 7.61 1.60 1.91
C THR A 201 8.02 1.98 3.32
N ARG A 202 7.05 2.39 4.17
CA ARG A 202 7.26 2.61 5.61
C ARG A 202 7.90 1.40 6.28
N ASP A 203 7.27 0.24 6.10
CA ASP A 203 7.64 -0.99 6.81
C ASP A 203 9.06 -1.44 6.41
N VAL A 204 9.42 -1.24 5.12
CA VAL A 204 10.76 -1.51 4.60
C VAL A 204 11.79 -0.50 5.12
N LEU A 205 11.49 0.80 5.08
CA LEU A 205 12.42 1.86 5.50
C LEU A 205 12.70 1.85 7.00
N CYS A 206 11.67 1.57 7.81
CA CYS A 206 11.82 1.45 9.26
C CYS A 206 12.41 0.09 9.68
N GLY A 207 12.64 -0.83 8.74
CA GLY A 207 13.21 -2.14 9.00
C GLY A 207 12.43 -2.93 10.06
N LEU A 208 11.10 -2.76 10.11
CA LEU A 208 10.27 -3.23 11.22
C LEU A 208 10.52 -4.73 11.47
N PRO A 209 11.12 -5.12 12.62
CA PRO A 209 11.35 -6.51 12.96
C PRO A 209 10.01 -7.23 13.17
N LYS A 210 9.96 -8.46 12.69
CA LYS A 210 8.87 -9.43 12.87
C LYS A 210 8.46 -9.69 14.34
N GLU A 211 9.22 -9.23 15.33
CA GLU A 211 8.92 -9.33 16.78
C GLU A 211 8.02 -8.20 17.29
N THR A 212 7.94 -7.06 16.59
CA THR A 212 6.89 -6.06 16.82
C THR A 212 5.62 -6.55 16.14
N GLN A 213 5.09 -7.66 16.64
CA GLN A 213 4.05 -8.51 16.06
C GLN A 213 2.63 -7.87 16.08
N GLY A 214 2.55 -6.54 15.97
CA GLY A 214 1.31 -5.76 15.93
C GLY A 214 1.28 -4.60 14.92
N ASN A 215 2.43 -4.17 14.36
CA ASN A 215 2.49 -2.93 13.56
C ASN A 215 2.70 -3.14 12.04
N GLY A 216 3.07 -4.35 11.61
CA GLY A 216 3.30 -4.69 10.20
C GLY A 216 1.99 -4.92 9.45
N ARG A 217 1.38 -3.85 8.92
CA ARG A 217 0.03 -3.89 8.33
C ARG A 217 -0.10 -4.72 7.05
N ILE A 218 0.96 -4.80 6.23
CA ILE A 218 0.84 -5.34 4.85
C ILE A 218 1.48 -6.72 4.68
N MET A 219 2.76 -6.89 5.04
CA MET A 219 3.49 -8.14 4.82
C MET A 219 3.32 -9.15 5.96
N HIS A 220 2.85 -8.69 7.13
CA HIS A 220 2.62 -9.48 8.34
C HIS A 220 1.22 -9.21 8.91
N SER A 221 0.20 -9.30 8.04
CA SER A 221 -1.21 -9.17 8.40
C SER A 221 -1.66 -10.28 9.35
N HIS A 222 -1.29 -10.16 10.61
CA HIS A 222 -1.88 -10.88 11.72
C HIS A 222 -3.16 -10.13 12.12
N GLY A 223 -4.22 -10.23 11.30
CA GLY A 223 -5.57 -9.77 11.65
C GLY A 223 -6.11 -8.51 10.95
N ASP A 224 -5.46 -7.96 9.92
CA ASP A 224 -6.00 -6.80 9.18
C ASP A 224 -5.89 -6.96 7.66
N LEU A 225 -7.01 -7.18 6.99
CA LEU A 225 -7.08 -7.27 5.53
C LEU A 225 -6.76 -5.89 4.92
N TYR A 226 -5.48 -5.67 4.59
CA TYR A 226 -5.03 -4.36 4.11
C TYR A 226 -5.19 -4.19 2.60
N ALA A 227 -4.54 -5.03 1.80
CA ALA A 227 -4.50 -4.89 0.34
C ALA A 227 -5.77 -5.40 -0.37
N SER A 228 -6.34 -6.50 0.13
CA SER A 228 -7.54 -7.11 -0.45
C SER A 228 -8.77 -6.20 -0.35
N THR A 229 -8.87 -5.40 0.72
CA THR A 229 -9.97 -4.43 0.91
C THR A 229 -9.87 -3.27 -0.06
N ALA A 230 -8.66 -2.74 -0.28
CA ALA A 230 -8.40 -1.73 -1.31
C ALA A 230 -8.74 -2.26 -2.72
N PHE A 231 -8.33 -3.50 -3.04
CA PHE A 231 -8.67 -4.11 -4.32
C PHE A 231 -10.18 -4.31 -4.48
N ALA A 232 -10.88 -4.78 -3.43
CA ALA A 232 -12.34 -4.95 -3.45
C ALA A 232 -13.09 -3.62 -3.63
N GLY A 233 -12.62 -2.54 -3.00
CA GLY A 233 -13.17 -1.19 -3.21
C GLY A 233 -12.94 -0.68 -4.64
N ALA A 234 -11.76 -0.91 -5.21
CA ALA A 234 -11.50 -0.56 -6.61
C ALA A 234 -12.34 -1.42 -7.59
N ALA A 235 -12.52 -2.71 -7.30
CA ALA A 235 -13.36 -3.61 -8.08
C ALA A 235 -14.84 -3.21 -8.02
N SER A 236 -15.35 -2.81 -6.86
CA SER A 236 -16.73 -2.35 -6.73
C SER A 236 -16.96 -1.01 -7.46
N TYR A 237 -15.96 -0.13 -7.49
CA TYR A 237 -15.98 1.07 -8.32
C TYR A 237 -16.11 0.74 -9.82
N VAL A 238 -15.27 -0.17 -10.32
CA VAL A 238 -15.32 -0.66 -11.72
C VAL A 238 -16.65 -1.33 -12.03
N PHE A 239 -17.18 -2.13 -11.11
CA PHE A 239 -18.46 -2.80 -11.27
C PHE A 239 -19.63 -1.80 -11.35
N ALA A 240 -19.71 -0.85 -10.40
CA ALA A 240 -20.70 0.23 -10.43
C ALA A 240 -20.59 1.08 -11.72
N ARG A 241 -19.37 1.23 -12.24
CA ARG A 241 -19.11 1.88 -13.53
C ARG A 241 -19.63 1.08 -14.71
N SER A 242 -19.48 -0.25 -14.72
CA SER A 242 -20.02 -1.12 -15.79
C SER A 242 -21.55 -1.10 -15.86
N MET A 243 -22.22 -0.82 -14.74
CA MET A 243 -23.67 -0.61 -14.67
C MET A 243 -24.12 0.81 -15.05
N ALA A 244 -23.20 1.66 -15.51
CA ALA A 244 -23.46 3.06 -15.86
C ALA A 244 -24.10 3.90 -14.74
N LEU A 245 -23.88 3.54 -13.46
CA LEU A 245 -24.44 4.27 -12.31
C LEU A 245 -23.87 5.71 -12.20
N PRO A 246 -24.53 6.65 -11.50
CA PRO A 246 -24.00 8.00 -11.30
C PRO A 246 -22.62 8.00 -10.61
N LEU A 247 -21.77 8.98 -10.93
CA LEU A 247 -20.39 9.08 -10.39
C LEU A 247 -20.34 9.04 -8.86
N ALA A 248 -21.28 9.71 -8.20
CA ALA A 248 -21.39 9.71 -6.75
C ALA A 248 -21.54 8.27 -6.21
N VAL A 249 -22.42 7.47 -6.80
CA VAL A 249 -22.66 6.09 -6.38
C VAL A 249 -21.41 5.24 -6.58
N ARG A 250 -20.69 5.41 -7.70
CA ARG A 250 -19.42 4.69 -7.96
C ARG A 250 -18.37 4.99 -6.88
N ILE A 251 -18.18 6.28 -6.57
CA ILE A 251 -17.19 6.72 -5.57
C ILE A 251 -17.57 6.19 -4.19
N PHE A 252 -18.80 6.42 -3.74
CA PHE A 252 -19.25 6.03 -2.41
C PHE A 252 -19.29 4.50 -2.23
N SER A 253 -19.66 3.73 -3.27
CA SER A 253 -19.59 2.28 -3.20
C SER A 253 -18.15 1.78 -3.10
N GLY A 254 -17.22 2.37 -3.86
CA GLY A 254 -15.80 2.03 -3.82
C GLY A 254 -15.17 2.29 -2.46
N VAL A 255 -15.28 3.54 -1.98
CA VAL A 255 -14.75 3.95 -0.67
C VAL A 255 -15.44 3.18 0.45
N GLY A 256 -16.78 3.10 0.43
CA GLY A 256 -17.58 2.46 1.47
C GLY A 256 -17.29 0.97 1.61
N ILE A 257 -17.12 0.24 0.50
CA ILE A 257 -16.74 -1.18 0.55
C ILE A 257 -15.33 -1.35 1.10
N SER A 258 -14.37 -0.52 0.68
CA SER A 258 -13.00 -0.60 1.21
C SER A 258 -12.95 -0.35 2.72
N VAL A 259 -13.60 0.73 3.18
CA VAL A 259 -13.65 1.10 4.61
C VAL A 259 -14.44 0.08 5.42
N GLY A 260 -15.59 -0.36 4.91
CA GLY A 260 -16.44 -1.35 5.58
C GLY A 260 -15.74 -2.69 5.76
N LEU A 261 -15.03 -3.17 4.72
CA LEU A 261 -14.25 -4.40 4.83
C LEU A 261 -13.06 -4.25 5.76
N ARG A 262 -12.43 -3.07 5.84
CA ARG A 262 -11.40 -2.76 6.84
C ARG A 262 -11.93 -2.86 8.27
N TYR A 263 -13.08 -2.24 8.52
CA TYR A 263 -13.71 -2.30 9.83
C TYR A 263 -14.14 -3.72 10.20
N ALA A 264 -14.68 -4.47 9.24
CA ALA A 264 -15.00 -5.88 9.42
C ALA A 264 -13.73 -6.71 9.73
N ALA A 265 -12.64 -6.48 9.00
CA ALA A 265 -11.38 -7.18 9.25
C ALA A 265 -10.83 -6.91 10.65
N ALA A 266 -10.85 -5.66 11.10
CA ALA A 266 -10.43 -5.30 12.46
C ALA A 266 -11.36 -5.83 13.55
N THR A 267 -12.68 -5.89 13.30
CA THR A 267 -13.65 -6.36 14.31
C THR A 267 -13.66 -7.88 14.46
N TYR A 268 -13.44 -8.61 13.36
CA TYR A 268 -13.47 -10.07 13.32
C TYR A 268 -12.08 -10.71 13.25
N GLU A 269 -11.01 -9.91 13.40
CA GLU A 269 -9.60 -10.32 13.32
C GLU A 269 -9.29 -11.16 12.07
N LEU A 270 -9.84 -10.74 10.93
CA LEU A 270 -9.69 -11.48 9.67
C LEU A 270 -8.26 -11.30 9.14
N GLY A 271 -7.44 -12.34 9.30
CA GLY A 271 -6.12 -12.45 8.69
C GLY A 271 -6.11 -13.35 7.46
N LEU A 272 -5.10 -13.19 6.60
CA LEU A 272 -4.81 -14.15 5.55
C LEU A 272 -3.99 -15.32 6.11
N PRO A 273 -4.09 -16.54 5.53
CA PRO A 273 -3.27 -17.67 5.95
C PRO A 273 -1.79 -17.32 5.81
N SER A 274 -1.01 -17.53 6.86
CA SER A 274 0.42 -17.25 6.89
C SER A 274 1.20 -18.53 7.19
N TRP A 275 2.40 -18.65 6.62
CA TRP A 275 3.30 -19.75 6.90
C TRP A 275 4.05 -19.52 8.21
N ASP A 276 4.16 -20.57 9.02
CA ASP A 276 5.04 -20.57 10.18
C ASP A 276 6.49 -20.39 9.74
N LYS A 277 7.22 -19.54 10.48
CA LYS A 277 8.62 -19.28 10.16
C LYS A 277 9.43 -20.52 10.51
N PRO A 278 10.28 -21.04 9.61
CA PRO A 278 11.34 -21.94 10.04
C PRO A 278 12.22 -21.16 11.03
N ALA A 279 12.47 -21.72 12.21
CA ALA A 279 13.38 -21.14 13.19
C ALA A 279 14.76 -21.03 12.54
N PHE A 280 15.11 -19.83 12.06
CA PHE A 280 16.47 -19.57 11.59
C PHE A 280 17.38 -19.72 12.80
N ARG A 281 18.37 -20.63 12.71
CA ARG A 281 19.33 -20.84 13.80
C ARG A 281 20.02 -19.51 14.09
N THR A 282 19.66 -18.89 15.21
CA THR A 282 20.46 -17.80 15.77
C THR A 282 21.85 -18.36 16.10
N VAL A 283 22.87 -17.51 16.03
CA VAL A 283 24.26 -17.89 16.35
C VAL A 283 24.37 -18.48 17.76
N GLU A 284 23.44 -18.13 18.66
CA GLU A 284 23.30 -18.71 20.00
C GLU A 284 22.86 -20.18 19.98
N GLY A 285 21.93 -20.57 19.10
CA GLY A 285 21.55 -21.97 18.89
C GLY A 285 22.67 -22.80 18.28
N ALA A 286 23.51 -22.19 17.43
CA ALA A 286 24.72 -22.83 16.91
C ALA A 286 25.77 -23.06 18.02
N LYS A 287 26.01 -22.06 18.89
CA LYS A 287 26.90 -22.19 20.05
C LYS A 287 26.41 -23.25 21.04
N ALA A 288 25.12 -23.26 21.38
CA ALA A 288 24.52 -24.24 22.28
C ALA A 288 24.62 -25.68 21.75
N SER A 289 24.49 -25.86 20.43
CA SER A 289 24.68 -27.19 19.80
C SER A 289 26.14 -27.63 19.75
N SER A 290 27.10 -26.69 19.63
CA SER A 290 28.53 -27.02 19.63
C SER A 290 29.07 -27.34 21.03
N SER A 291 28.47 -26.79 22.09
CA SER A 291 28.80 -27.13 23.48
C SER A 291 28.15 -28.43 23.96
N ALA A 292 27.14 -28.93 23.25
CA ALA A 292 26.39 -30.13 23.62
C ALA A 292 26.91 -31.42 22.95
N SER A 293 27.94 -31.35 22.10
CA SER A 293 28.47 -32.51 21.35
C SER A 293 29.93 -32.86 21.68
N VAL A 294 30.39 -32.65 22.93
CA VAL A 294 31.56 -33.38 23.43
C VAL A 294 31.03 -34.57 24.22
N ASP A 295 30.74 -35.65 23.50
CA ASP A 295 30.44 -36.95 24.07
C ASP A 295 31.76 -37.52 24.64
N PRO A 296 31.93 -37.72 25.96
CA PRO A 296 33.18 -38.24 26.54
C PRO A 296 33.40 -39.74 26.24
N ALA A 297 32.63 -40.33 25.32
CA ALA A 297 32.63 -41.75 25.01
C ALA A 297 33.73 -42.18 24.01
N PHE A 298 34.62 -41.29 23.56
CA PHE A 298 35.73 -41.63 22.66
C PHE A 298 37.10 -41.77 23.35
N ASP A 299 37.16 -41.74 24.69
CA ASP A 299 38.40 -41.87 25.47
C ASP A 299 38.50 -43.21 26.25
N ARG A 300 37.72 -44.21 25.85
CA ARG A 300 37.91 -45.62 26.29
C ARG A 300 38.25 -46.49 25.09
N VAL A 301 39.49 -46.39 24.65
CA VAL A 301 40.15 -47.49 23.94
C VAL A 301 40.99 -48.25 24.96
N ASP A 302 40.44 -49.40 25.35
CA ASP A 302 41.04 -50.60 25.92
C ASP A 302 42.54 -50.56 26.25
N HIS A 303 42.83 -50.46 27.54
CA HIS A 303 44.12 -50.82 28.10
C HIS A 303 43.97 -51.81 29.26
N ASP A 304 43.13 -52.84 29.11
CA ASP A 304 43.28 -54.03 29.96
C ASP A 304 42.61 -55.27 29.33
N SER A 305 43.40 -56.05 28.61
CA SER A 305 43.04 -57.45 28.36
C SER A 305 44.29 -58.32 28.40
N SER A 306 44.23 -59.32 29.28
CA SER A 306 45.04 -60.55 29.35
C SER A 306 46.32 -60.52 30.21
N ARG A 307 46.12 -60.58 31.52
CA ARG A 307 46.99 -61.34 32.42
C ARG A 307 46.45 -62.78 32.54
N ALA A 308 47.31 -63.74 32.20
CA ALA A 308 47.28 -65.19 32.43
C ALA A 308 47.31 -65.96 31.08
N SER A 309 48.34 -66.74 30.74
CA SER A 309 49.12 -67.63 31.61
C SER A 309 50.50 -67.99 31.01
N HIS A 310 51.44 -68.16 31.94
CA HIS A 310 52.61 -69.05 31.97
C HIS A 310 53.58 -69.22 30.76
N SER A 311 54.82 -68.78 31.03
CA SER A 311 56.09 -69.49 30.85
C SER A 311 56.47 -70.12 29.50
N SER A 312 57.68 -69.74 29.10
CA SER A 312 58.72 -70.55 28.42
C SER A 312 58.97 -70.25 26.94
N THR A 313 60.07 -69.54 26.71
CA THR A 313 61.21 -70.02 25.92
C THR A 313 61.08 -70.20 24.39
N ARG A 314 61.89 -69.38 23.70
CA ARG A 314 62.67 -69.64 22.46
C ARG A 314 62.04 -69.45 21.07
N GLN A 315 62.77 -68.60 20.34
CA GLN A 315 63.41 -68.79 19.03
C GLN A 315 62.64 -68.46 17.74
N ASN A 316 63.32 -67.59 16.97
CA ASN A 316 63.61 -67.63 15.52
C ASN A 316 62.38 -67.74 14.60
N LEU A 317 62.08 -66.78 13.73
CA LEU A 317 62.91 -66.14 12.69
C LEU A 317 62.18 -64.88 12.22
#